data_AF-A0A453A066-F1
#
_entry.id   AF-A0A453A066-F1
#
_cell.length_a   1.000
_cell.length_b   1.000
_cell.length_c   1.000
_cell.angle_alpha   90.00
_cell.angle_beta   90.00
_cell.angle_gamma   90.00
#
_symmetry.space_group_name_H-M   'P 1'
#
loop_
_entity.id
_entity.type
_entity.pdbx_description
1 polymer ?
#
loop_
_entity_poly.entity_id
_entity_poly.type
_entity_poly.pdbx_seq_one_letter_code
_entity_poly.pdbx_strand_id
1 'polypeptide(L)' 'GTFAIYAAVSMGTLLFVCLCVPETKGRTLEEIAFSFR' A
#
# COMPACT_ATOMS: atom_id res chain seq x y z
N GLY A 1 4.68 -11.69 -23.51
CA GLY A 1 4.10 -12.44 -22.39
C GLY A 1 4.54 -11.90 -21.05
N THR A 2 5.85 -11.92 -20.76
CA THR A 2 6.42 -11.59 -19.45
C THR A 2 6.06 -10.20 -18.92
N PHE A 3 6.05 -9.18 -19.79
CA PHE A 3 5.64 -7.81 -19.42
C PHE A 3 4.19 -7.74 -18.89
N ALA A 4 3.27 -8.55 -19.41
CA ALA A 4 1.90 -8.59 -18.93
C ALA A 4 1.80 -9.19 -17.52
N ILE A 5 2.65 -10.18 -17.22
CA ILE A 5 2.73 -10.78 -15.88
C ILE A 5 3.27 -9.76 -14.87
N TYR A 6 4.34 -9.05 -15.21
CA TYR A 6 4.85 -7.97 -14.37
C TYR A 6 3.83 -6.85 -14.15
N ALA A 7 3.09 -6.46 -15.21
CA ALA A 7 2.02 -5.46 -15.09
C ALA A 7 0.89 -5.92 -14.16
N ALA A 8 0.45 -7.17 -14.28
CA ALA A 8 -0.59 -7.74 -13.43
C ALA A 8 -0.15 -7.82 -11.96
N VAL A 9 1.07 -8.27 -11.70
CA VAL A 9 1.64 -8.34 -10.35
C VAL A 9 1.78 -6.94 -9.75
N SER A 10 2.34 -5.98 -10.50
CA SER A 10 2.47 -4.60 -10.03
C SER A 10 1.12 -3.96 -9.70
N MET A 11 0.10 -4.18 -10.53
CA MET A 11 -1.25 -3.68 -10.29
C MET A 11 -1.88 -4.34 -9.05
N GLY A 12 -1.67 -5.64 -8.84
CA GLY A 12 -2.10 -6.34 -7.63
C GLY A 12 -1.42 -5.80 -6.37
N THR A 13 -0.11 -5.54 -6.43
CA THR A 13 0.63 -4.93 -5.32
C THR A 13 0.14 -3.52 -5.02
N LEU A 14 -0.14 -2.70 -6.03
CA LEU A 14 -0.69 -1.36 -5.82
C LEU A 14 -2.08 -1.39 -5.17
N LEU A 15 -2.96 -2.29 -5.61
CA LEU A 15 -4.26 -2.47 -4.97
C LEU A 15 -4.14 -2.95 -3.52
N PHE A 16 -3.26 -3.92 -3.26
CA PHE A 16 -2.97 -4.39 -1.91
C PHE A 16 -2.43 -3.26 -1.03
N VAL A 17 -1.45 -2.49 -1.50
CA VAL A 17 -0.92 -1.35 -0.76
C VAL A 17 -2.02 -0.32 -0.54
N CYS A 18 -2.77 0.10 -1.57
CA CYS A 18 -3.83 1.10 -1.42
C CYS A 18 -4.98 0.67 -0.48
N LEU A 19 -5.34 -0.62 -0.43
CA LEU A 19 -6.45 -1.12 0.38
C LEU A 19 -6.01 -1.60 1.77
N CYS A 20 -4.92 -2.36 1.86
CA CYS A 20 -4.42 -2.95 3.10
C CYS A 20 -3.43 -2.04 3.84
N VAL A 21 -2.75 -1.15 3.13
CA VAL A 21 -1.79 -0.20 3.69
C VAL A 21 -2.24 1.23 3.35
N PRO A 22 -3.30 1.75 4.00
CA PRO A 22 -3.66 3.15 3.92
C PRO A 22 -2.59 4.00 4.63
N GLU A 23 -1.37 4.04 4.09
CA GLU A 23 -0.29 4.85 4.64
C GLU A 23 -0.52 6.32 4.27
N THR A 24 -0.90 7.08 5.29
CA THR A 24 -0.41 8.44 5.58
C THR A 24 -0.83 9.59 4.68
N LYS A 25 -1.97 9.52 3.98
CA LYS A 25 -2.58 10.75 3.43
C LYS A 25 -3.22 11.58 4.55
N GLY A 26 -2.40 12.40 5.22
CA GLY A 26 -2.83 13.56 6.00
C GLY A 26 -2.90 13.41 7.53
N ARG A 27 -2.31 12.37 8.12
CA ARG A 27 -2.18 12.26 9.59
C ARG A 27 -0.76 12.61 10.02
N THR A 28 -0.63 13.41 11.07
CA THR A 28 0.65 13.73 11.71
C THR A 28 1.31 12.41 12.18
N LEU A 29 2.65 12.38 12.23
CA LEU A 29 3.46 11.20 12.58
C LEU A 29 3.07 10.52 13.92
N GLU A 30 2.25 11.15 14.73
CA GLU A 30 1.79 10.70 16.04
C GLU A 30 0.77 9.55 15.99
N GLU A 31 -0.08 9.49 14.97
CA GLU A 31 -1.18 8.51 14.92
C GLU A 31 -0.73 7.10 14.45
N ILE A 32 0.41 7.04 13.75
CA ILE A 32 1.02 5.79 13.27
C ILE A 32 1.68 5.02 14.43
N ALA A 33 2.32 5.73 15.37
CA ALA A 33 2.99 5.11 16.52
C ALA A 33 2.00 4.47 17.52
N PHE A 34 0.78 5.00 17.62
CA PHE A 34 -0.26 4.46 18.51
C PHE A 34 -0.89 3.17 17.98
N SER A 35 -0.94 2.99 16.66
CA SER A 35 -1.53 1.81 16.03
C SER A 35 -0.67 0.53 16.18
N PHE A 36 0.58 0.68 16.65
CA PHE A 36 1.50 -0.44 16.90
C PHE A 36 1.50 -0.91 18.37
N ARG A 37 0.58 -0.42 19.21
CA ARG A 37 0.38 -0.86 20.60
C ARG A 37 -0.84 -1.77 20.75
#